data_AF-A0A917FGE6-F1
#
_entry.id   AF-A0A917FGE6-F1
#
_cell.length_a   1.000
_cell.length_b   1.000
_cell.length_c   1.000
_cell.angle_alpha   90.00
_cell.angle_beta   90.00
_cell.angle_gamma   90.00
#
_symmetry.space_group_name_H-M   'P 1'
#
loop_
_entity.id
_entity.type
_entity.pdbx_description
1 polymer ?
#
loop_
_entity_poly.entity_id
_entity_poly.type
_entity_poly.pdbx_seq_one_letter_code
_entity_poly.pdbx_strand_id
1 'polypeptide(L)'
;MLELRQVCDRMGWIIKQVYEDHAISGATGRNQRPGYDALYKAVARREVDMVMTWGIDRLGRSLQEVITFMSYVQERGIGLYVHQQGLDTTHSQTAIMMTQFLAIFAEYERSILKSRIHAGLERAKAQGKKLGRPGLSDYKTNRIKKHLQAGASVRGVAKLVNVSTGSVSKVKRAMAMEMTK
;
A
#
# COMPACT_ATOMS: atom_id res chain seq x y z
N MET A 1 -4.09 0.07 -26.79
CA MET A 1 -3.76 1.39 -27.40
C MET A 1 -4.53 1.66 -28.67
N LEU A 2 -4.66 0.69 -29.60
CA LEU A 2 -5.48 0.81 -30.81
C LEU A 2 -6.92 1.26 -30.54
N GLU A 3 -7.57 0.66 -29.55
CA GLU A 3 -8.97 0.96 -29.23
C GLU A 3 -9.19 2.36 -28.64
N LEU A 4 -8.26 2.87 -27.82
CA LEU A 4 -8.35 4.25 -27.32
C LEU A 4 -8.21 5.27 -28.45
N ARG A 5 -7.33 5.01 -29.42
CA ARG A 5 -7.18 5.85 -30.62
C ARG A 5 -8.45 5.84 -31.46
N GLN A 6 -9.07 4.68 -31.66
CA GLN A 6 -10.37 4.58 -32.34
C GLN A 6 -11.50 5.32 -31.61
N VAL A 7 -11.49 5.32 -30.27
CA VAL A 7 -12.43 6.14 -29.49
C VAL A 7 -12.18 7.62 -29.74
N CYS A 8 -10.92 8.08 -29.74
CA CYS A 8 -10.59 9.46 -30.08
C CYS A 8 -11.10 9.83 -31.47
N ASP A 9 -10.84 9.00 -32.48
CA ASP A 9 -11.29 9.24 -33.86
C ASP A 9 -12.82 9.34 -33.95
N ARG A 10 -13.54 8.46 -33.24
CA ARG A 10 -15.01 8.44 -33.22
C ARG A 10 -15.60 9.66 -32.51
N MET A 11 -14.99 10.07 -31.40
CA MET A 11 -15.46 11.19 -30.58
C MET A 11 -14.94 12.55 -31.07
N GLY A 12 -14.07 12.57 -32.08
CA GLY A 12 -13.40 13.79 -32.55
C GLY A 12 -12.40 14.38 -31.55
N TRP A 13 -11.86 13.56 -30.66
CA TRP A 13 -10.87 14.00 -29.66
C TRP A 13 -9.46 14.01 -30.23
N ILE A 14 -8.69 15.04 -29.90
CA ILE A 14 -7.31 15.20 -30.36
C ILE A 14 -6.36 14.61 -29.32
N ILE A 15 -5.53 13.66 -29.73
CA ILE A 15 -4.48 13.09 -28.87
C ILE A 15 -3.31 14.06 -28.82
N LYS A 16 -3.20 14.84 -27.73
CA LYS A 16 -2.07 15.75 -27.53
C LYS A 16 -0.77 15.03 -27.25
N GLN A 17 -0.79 14.04 -26.36
CA GLN A 17 0.39 13.32 -25.90
C GLN A 17 -0.01 11.92 -25.39
N VAL A 18 0.85 10.94 -25.60
CA VAL A 18 0.72 9.60 -25.02
C VAL A 18 1.79 9.41 -23.95
N TYR A 19 1.39 8.91 -22.78
CA TYR A 19 2.27 8.60 -21.66
C TYR A 19 2.30 7.09 -21.42
N GLU A 20 3.48 6.48 -21.52
CA GLU A 20 3.67 5.04 -21.42
C GLU A 20 4.70 4.70 -20.34
N ASP A 21 4.38 3.70 -19.52
CA ASP A 21 5.30 3.11 -18.55
C ASP A 21 5.52 1.63 -18.96
N HIS A 22 6.61 1.32 -19.67
CA HIS A 22 6.92 -0.06 -20.09
C HIS A 22 7.45 -0.89 -18.92
N ALA A 23 6.90 -2.11 -18.77
CA ALA A 23 7.32 -3.10 -17.77
C ALA A 23 7.24 -2.65 -16.28
N ILE A 24 6.59 -1.52 -15.99
CA ILE A 24 6.41 -1.03 -14.64
C ILE A 24 4.98 -1.32 -14.20
N SER A 25 4.85 -2.06 -13.09
CA SER A 25 3.56 -2.34 -12.48
C SER A 25 2.96 -1.05 -11.92
N GLY A 26 1.64 -0.86 -12.05
CA GLY A 26 0.91 0.20 -11.34
C GLY A 26 1.00 0.10 -9.81
N ALA A 27 1.60 -0.97 -9.26
CA ALA A 27 1.87 -1.17 -7.83
C ALA A 27 3.04 -0.32 -7.33
N THR A 28 3.84 0.17 -8.26
CA THR A 28 5.02 0.95 -7.96
C THR A 28 4.63 2.41 -7.85
N GLY A 29 5.01 3.08 -6.76
CA GLY A 29 4.62 4.47 -6.49
C GLY A 29 5.04 5.42 -7.60
N ARG A 30 4.38 6.58 -7.69
CA ARG A 30 4.55 7.61 -8.74
C ARG A 30 6.00 7.87 -9.14
N ASN A 31 6.94 7.90 -8.19
CA ASN A 31 8.35 8.18 -8.44
C ASN A 31 9.07 7.15 -9.32
N GLN A 32 8.49 5.96 -9.51
CA GLN A 32 9.06 4.90 -10.33
C GLN A 32 8.29 4.72 -11.64
N ARG A 33 7.36 5.64 -11.96
CA ARG A 33 6.52 5.64 -13.15
C ARG A 33 6.70 6.96 -13.92
N PRO A 34 7.74 7.08 -14.76
CA PRO A 34 8.08 8.34 -15.42
C PRO A 34 6.98 8.87 -16.35
N GLY A 35 6.26 7.98 -17.04
CA GLY A 35 5.11 8.35 -17.87
C GLY A 35 3.95 8.88 -17.02
N TYR A 36 3.66 8.21 -15.91
CA TYR A 36 2.63 8.65 -14.97
C TYR A 36 2.98 9.99 -14.28
N ASP A 37 4.24 10.21 -13.92
CA ASP A 37 4.68 11.49 -13.37
C ASP A 37 4.60 12.63 -14.40
N ALA A 38 4.96 12.35 -15.66
CA ALA A 38 4.82 13.32 -16.75
C ALA A 38 3.34 13.67 -17.01
N LEU A 39 2.44 12.68 -16.96
CA LEU A 39 0.99 12.91 -17.01
C LEU A 39 0.55 13.84 -15.87
N TYR A 40 0.97 13.59 -14.63
CA TYR A 40 0.67 14.46 -13.50
C TYR A 40 1.12 15.90 -13.75
N LYS A 41 2.31 16.10 -14.33
CA LYS A 41 2.83 17.44 -14.67
C LYS A 41 2.02 18.13 -15.77
N ALA A 42 1.59 17.39 -16.79
CA ALA A 42 0.75 17.94 -17.85
C ALA A 42 -0.64 18.34 -17.34
N VAL A 43 -1.24 17.52 -16.47
CA VAL A 43 -2.48 17.85 -15.75
C VAL A 43 -2.26 19.09 -14.86
N ALA A 44 -1.14 19.17 -14.13
CA ALA A 44 -0.79 20.33 -13.30
C ALA A 44 -0.77 21.64 -14.10
N ARG A 45 -0.21 21.59 -15.31
CA ARG A 45 -0.08 22.73 -16.23
C ARG A 45 -1.34 23.00 -17.05
N ARG A 46 -2.39 22.18 -16.88
CA ARG A 46 -3.64 22.25 -17.65
C ARG A 46 -3.40 22.24 -19.15
N GLU A 47 -2.46 21.39 -19.58
CA GLU A 47 -2.10 21.25 -20.99
C GLU A 47 -3.15 20.44 -21.77
N VAL A 48 -4.09 19.79 -21.10
CA VAL A 48 -5.11 18.90 -21.68
C VAL A 48 -6.46 19.14 -21.01
N ASP A 49 -7.54 18.95 -21.77
CA ASP A 49 -8.92 19.03 -21.26
C ASP A 49 -9.41 17.69 -20.69
N MET A 50 -8.79 16.57 -21.09
CA MET A 50 -9.14 15.23 -20.66
C MET A 50 -7.92 14.33 -20.55
N VAL A 51 -7.93 13.45 -19.56
CA VAL A 51 -7.06 12.28 -19.46
C VAL A 51 -7.83 11.03 -19.88
N MET A 52 -7.27 10.26 -20.80
CA MET A 52 -7.81 8.95 -21.18
C MET A 52 -6.92 7.82 -20.68
N THR A 53 -7.53 6.78 -20.15
CA THR A 53 -6.84 5.53 -19.80
C THR A 53 -7.67 4.31 -20.20
N TRP A 54 -6.98 3.19 -20.41
CA TRP A 54 -7.64 1.93 -20.72
C TRP A 54 -8.43 1.38 -19.54
N GLY A 55 -7.85 1.43 -18.34
CA GLY A 55 -8.43 0.86 -17.13
C GLY A 55 -7.97 1.59 -15.87
N ILE A 56 -8.72 1.41 -14.79
CA ILE A 56 -8.42 1.99 -13.47
C ILE A 56 -7.09 1.48 -12.89
N ASP A 57 -6.70 0.25 -13.20
CA ASP A 57 -5.44 -0.38 -12.80
C ASP A 57 -4.18 0.34 -13.30
N ARG A 58 -4.35 1.22 -14.30
CA ARG A 58 -3.28 2.09 -14.83
C ARG A 58 -3.13 3.39 -14.07
N LEU A 59 -4.15 3.81 -13.31
CA LEU A 59 -4.11 4.99 -12.45
C LEU A 59 -3.51 4.66 -11.07
N GLY A 60 -3.75 3.46 -10.57
CA GLY A 60 -3.14 2.99 -9.32
C GLY A 60 -3.53 1.56 -9.01
N ARG A 61 -2.85 0.94 -8.04
CA ARG A 61 -3.22 -0.40 -7.53
C ARG A 61 -4.02 -0.35 -6.25
N SER A 62 -3.95 0.78 -5.54
CA SER A 62 -4.84 1.03 -4.43
C SER A 62 -5.96 1.98 -4.86
N LEU A 63 -7.14 1.76 -4.32
CA LEU A 63 -8.24 2.69 -4.46
C LEU A 63 -7.85 4.11 -4.07
N GLN A 64 -7.08 4.26 -2.99
CA GLN A 64 -6.66 5.56 -2.49
C GLN A 64 -5.86 6.33 -3.55
N GLU A 65 -4.97 5.66 -4.28
CA GLU A 65 -4.23 6.28 -5.39
C GLU A 65 -5.17 6.71 -6.52
N VAL A 66 -6.15 5.85 -6.85
CA VAL A 66 -7.14 6.15 -7.89
C VAL A 66 -7.98 7.36 -7.50
N ILE A 67 -8.54 7.39 -6.29
CA ILE A 67 -9.32 8.53 -5.78
C ILE A 67 -8.47 9.79 -5.77
N THR A 68 -7.22 9.69 -5.30
CA THR A 68 -6.31 10.84 -5.24
C THR A 68 -6.07 11.40 -6.65
N PHE A 69 -5.86 10.54 -7.65
CA PHE A 69 -5.72 10.98 -9.04
C PHE A 69 -7.01 11.59 -9.58
N MET A 70 -8.16 10.98 -9.32
CA MET A 70 -9.46 11.49 -9.77
C MET A 70 -9.75 12.88 -9.19
N SER A 71 -9.56 13.06 -7.88
CA SER A 71 -9.67 14.37 -7.24
C SER A 71 -8.67 15.37 -7.81
N TYR A 72 -7.42 14.95 -8.05
CA TYR A 72 -6.38 15.80 -8.61
C TYR A 72 -6.74 16.35 -10.00
N VAL A 73 -7.30 15.51 -10.86
CA VAL A 73 -7.74 15.86 -12.21
C VAL A 73 -9.01 16.74 -12.15
N GLN A 74 -9.97 16.40 -11.30
CA GLN A 74 -11.21 17.14 -11.11
C GLN A 74 -10.99 18.56 -10.55
N GLU A 75 -10.12 18.74 -9.55
CA GLU A 75 -9.74 20.05 -9.00
C GLU A 75 -9.16 20.99 -10.06
N ARG A 76 -8.63 20.44 -11.15
CA ARG A 76 -8.04 21.19 -12.27
C ARG A 76 -9.01 21.41 -13.41
N GLY A 77 -10.26 20.95 -13.28
CA GLY A 77 -11.29 21.06 -14.32
C GLY A 77 -11.04 20.17 -15.52
N ILE A 78 -10.21 19.14 -15.37
CA ILE A 78 -9.85 18.21 -16.44
C ILE A 78 -10.78 16.99 -16.35
N GLY A 79 -11.21 16.47 -17.50
CA GLY A 79 -12.00 15.24 -17.59
C GLY A 79 -11.15 13.97 -17.45
N LEU A 80 -11.78 12.86 -17.10
CA LEU A 80 -11.19 11.53 -17.02
C LEU A 80 -12.09 10.55 -17.76
N TYR A 81 -11.52 9.88 -18.74
CA TYR A 81 -12.17 8.79 -19.47
C TYR A 81 -11.45 7.48 -19.19
N VAL A 82 -12.20 6.45 -18.79
CA VAL A 82 -11.69 5.11 -18.54
C VAL A 82 -12.48 4.10 -19.36
N HIS A 83 -11.81 3.51 -20.35
CA HIS A 83 -12.48 2.70 -21.36
C HIS A 83 -13.13 1.42 -20.81
N GLN A 84 -12.38 0.59 -20.08
CA GLN A 84 -12.88 -0.70 -19.57
C GLN A 84 -14.08 -0.56 -18.62
N GLN A 85 -14.13 0.54 -17.88
CA GLN A 85 -15.20 0.81 -16.92
C GLN A 85 -16.33 1.66 -17.52
N GLY A 86 -16.20 2.09 -18.78
CA GLY A 86 -17.16 3.01 -19.42
C GLY A 86 -17.30 4.33 -18.65
N LEU A 87 -16.26 4.73 -17.91
CA LEU A 87 -16.28 5.93 -17.10
C LEU A 87 -15.95 7.13 -18.00
N ASP A 88 -16.82 8.13 -18.00
CA ASP A 88 -16.54 9.42 -18.61
C ASP A 88 -16.92 10.52 -17.62
N THR A 89 -15.93 11.28 -17.15
CA THR A 89 -16.15 12.34 -16.17
C THR A 89 -16.36 13.72 -16.77
N THR A 90 -16.51 13.84 -18.10
CA THR A 90 -16.82 15.13 -18.76
C THR A 90 -18.25 15.61 -18.48
N HIS A 91 -19.16 14.73 -18.07
CA HIS A 91 -20.52 15.07 -17.68
C HIS A 91 -20.64 15.19 -16.14
N SER A 92 -20.83 16.41 -15.64
CA SER A 92 -20.47 16.80 -14.26
C SER A 92 -21.14 16.02 -13.12
N GLN A 93 -22.41 15.60 -13.24
CA GLN A 93 -23.14 15.01 -12.13
C GLN A 93 -22.89 13.50 -11.98
N THR A 94 -22.97 12.76 -13.08
CA THR A 94 -22.80 11.30 -13.12
C THR A 94 -21.36 10.90 -12.81
N ALA A 95 -20.42 11.71 -13.29
CA ALA A 95 -18.98 11.59 -13.01
C ALA A 95 -18.65 11.55 -11.52
N ILE A 96 -19.17 12.52 -10.77
CA ILE A 96 -18.92 12.67 -9.34
C ILE A 96 -19.55 11.50 -8.59
N MET A 97 -20.79 11.15 -8.91
CA MET A 97 -21.50 10.04 -8.27
C MET A 97 -20.80 8.70 -8.51
N MET A 98 -20.42 8.38 -9.76
CA MET A 98 -19.73 7.12 -10.05
C MET A 98 -18.34 7.04 -9.39
N THR A 99 -17.62 8.15 -9.31
CA THR A 99 -16.36 8.23 -8.56
C THR A 99 -16.56 7.91 -7.08
N GLN A 100 -17.59 8.48 -6.47
CA GLN A 100 -17.95 8.21 -5.07
C GLN A 100 -18.40 6.77 -4.86
N PHE A 101 -19.19 6.19 -5.77
CA PHE A 101 -19.60 4.79 -5.67
C PHE A 101 -18.42 3.83 -5.80
N LEU A 102 -17.49 4.07 -6.74
CA LEU A 102 -16.27 3.27 -6.87
C LEU A 102 -15.39 3.37 -5.62
N ALA A 103 -15.32 4.56 -5.00
CA ALA A 103 -14.66 4.75 -3.71
C ALA A 103 -15.31 3.91 -2.60
N ILE A 104 -16.64 3.90 -2.51
CA ILE A 104 -17.37 3.13 -1.50
C ILE A 104 -17.16 1.62 -1.70
N PHE A 105 -17.27 1.12 -2.93
CA PHE A 105 -17.12 -0.32 -3.21
C PHE A 105 -15.73 -0.86 -2.86
N ALA A 106 -14.70 -0.06 -3.07
CA ALA A 106 -13.35 -0.51 -2.76
C ALA A 106 -12.99 -0.32 -1.28
N GLU A 107 -13.63 0.61 -0.55
CA GLU A 107 -13.58 0.59 0.92
C GLU A 107 -14.27 -0.66 1.48
N TYR A 108 -15.42 -1.02 0.91
CA TYR A 108 -16.14 -2.23 1.26
C TYR A 108 -15.29 -3.49 1.05
N GLU A 109 -14.65 -3.65 -0.11
CA GLU A 109 -13.80 -4.81 -0.40
C GLU A 109 -12.58 -4.89 0.55
N ARG A 110 -11.95 -3.74 0.85
CA ARG A 110 -10.86 -3.68 1.84
C ARG A 110 -11.34 -4.07 3.24
N SER A 111 -12.56 -3.67 3.62
CA SER A 111 -13.15 -4.04 4.91
C SER A 111 -13.39 -5.54 5.03
N ILE A 112 -13.90 -6.18 3.96
CA ILE A 112 -14.09 -7.63 3.86
C ILE A 112 -12.75 -8.37 3.94
N LEU A 113 -11.71 -7.86 3.29
CA LEU A 113 -10.39 -8.47 3.36
C LEU A 113 -9.81 -8.40 4.77
N LYS A 114 -9.91 -7.24 5.43
CA LYS A 114 -9.48 -7.06 6.83
C LYS A 114 -10.23 -8.00 7.78
N SER A 115 -11.55 -8.14 7.63
CA SER A 115 -12.35 -9.01 8.49
C SER A 115 -11.93 -10.48 8.32
N ARG A 116 -11.65 -10.93 7.09
CA ARG A 116 -11.12 -12.28 6.83
C ARG A 116 -9.74 -12.51 7.43
N ILE A 117 -8.83 -11.54 7.32
CA ILE A 117 -7.49 -11.62 7.94
C ILE A 117 -7.64 -11.75 9.46
N HIS A 118 -8.48 -10.92 10.08
CA HIS A 118 -8.70 -10.96 11.52
C HIS A 118 -9.27 -12.31 11.97
N ALA A 119 -10.29 -12.82 11.27
CA ALA A 119 -10.84 -14.16 11.53
C ALA A 119 -9.78 -15.27 11.37
N GLY A 120 -8.88 -15.15 10.39
CA GLY A 120 -7.76 -16.07 10.20
C GLY A 120 -6.75 -16.02 11.36
N LEU A 121 -6.43 -14.82 11.84
CA LEU A 121 -5.53 -14.63 12.99
C LEU A 121 -6.15 -15.18 14.27
N GLU A 122 -7.43 -14.94 14.53
CA GLU A 122 -8.12 -15.49 15.71
C GLU A 122 -8.17 -17.02 15.66
N ARG A 123 -8.42 -17.62 14.49
CA ARG A 123 -8.34 -19.08 14.32
C ARG A 123 -6.92 -19.60 14.61
N ALA A 124 -5.89 -18.92 14.12
CA ALA A 124 -4.51 -19.31 14.37
C ALA A 124 -4.13 -19.19 15.86
N LYS A 125 -4.62 -18.15 16.56
CA LYS A 125 -4.46 -18.02 18.02
C LYS A 125 -5.18 -19.14 18.77
N ALA A 126 -6.42 -19.46 18.39
CA ALA A 126 -7.19 -20.53 19.00
C ALA A 126 -6.52 -21.91 18.83
N GLN A 127 -5.83 -22.12 17.71
CA GLN A 127 -4.99 -23.30 17.46
C GLN A 127 -3.62 -23.25 18.18
N GLY A 128 -3.38 -22.26 19.04
CA GLY A 128 -2.14 -22.13 19.81
C GLY A 128 -0.94 -21.64 19.01
N LYS A 129 -1.12 -21.19 17.77
CA LYS A 129 -0.02 -20.70 16.93
C LYS A 129 0.46 -19.35 17.45
N LYS A 130 1.75 -19.25 17.79
CA LYS A 130 2.37 -17.96 18.15
C LYS A 130 2.48 -17.08 16.90
N LEU A 131 1.67 -16.02 16.86
CA LEU A 131 1.69 -14.99 15.82
C LEU A 131 2.77 -13.93 16.12
N GLY A 132 3.32 -13.32 15.06
CA GLY A 132 4.32 -12.25 15.17
C GLY A 132 5.76 -12.75 15.05
N ARG A 133 6.72 -11.86 15.35
CA ARG A 133 8.15 -12.17 15.21
C ARG A 133 8.56 -13.28 16.19
N PRO A 134 9.25 -14.34 15.73
CA PRO A 134 9.80 -15.36 16.61
C PRO A 134 10.66 -14.75 17.72
N GLY A 135 10.55 -15.29 18.93
CA GLY A 135 11.39 -14.88 20.06
C GLY A 135 12.87 -15.23 19.85
N LEU A 136 13.71 -14.87 20.82
CA LEU A 136 15.08 -15.41 20.87
C LEU A 136 15.02 -16.93 20.98
N SER A 137 15.94 -17.63 20.30
CA SER A 137 16.07 -19.08 20.45
C SER A 137 16.42 -19.46 21.88
N ASP A 138 16.00 -20.66 22.30
CA ASP A 138 16.25 -21.16 23.66
C ASP A 138 17.74 -21.21 23.98
N TYR A 139 18.58 -21.55 22.99
CA TYR A 139 20.04 -21.49 23.12
C TYR A 139 20.54 -20.11 23.54
N LYS A 140 20.10 -19.05 22.85
CA LYS A 140 20.52 -17.67 23.18
C LYS A 140 19.94 -17.23 24.53
N THR A 141 18.70 -17.57 24.81
CA THR A 141 18.03 -17.25 26.09
C THR A 141 18.75 -17.89 27.27
N ASN A 142 19.11 -19.17 27.18
CA ASN A 142 19.84 -19.88 28.25
C ASN A 142 21.24 -19.32 28.47
N ARG A 143 21.97 -18.97 27.41
CA ARG A 143 23.26 -18.29 27.55
C ARG A 143 23.11 -16.94 28.25
N ILE A 144 22.09 -16.15 27.90
CA ILE A 144 21.80 -14.89 28.58
C ILE A 144 21.53 -15.12 30.07
N LYS A 145 20.65 -16.06 30.43
CA LYS A 145 20.34 -16.38 31.84
C LYS A 145 21.61 -16.77 32.62
N LYS A 146 22.43 -17.67 32.06
CA LYS A 146 23.68 -18.14 32.69
C LYS A 146 24.67 -17.00 32.96
N HIS A 147 24.91 -16.13 31.97
CA HIS A 147 25.87 -15.03 32.15
C HIS A 147 25.33 -13.93 33.08
N LEU A 148 24.02 -13.68 33.11
CA LEU A 148 23.42 -12.74 34.06
C LEU A 148 23.49 -13.25 35.51
N GLN A 149 23.29 -14.56 35.73
CA GLN A 149 23.45 -15.18 37.06
C GLN A 149 24.90 -15.14 37.55
N ALA A 150 25.87 -15.24 36.64
CA ALA A 150 27.29 -15.07 36.93
C ALA A 150 27.70 -13.60 37.20
N GLY A 151 26.75 -12.66 37.28
CA GLY A 151 27.01 -11.26 37.61
C GLY A 151 27.44 -10.38 36.42
N ALA A 152 27.40 -10.88 35.18
CA ALA A 152 27.81 -10.10 34.02
C ALA A 152 26.86 -8.92 33.72
N SER A 153 27.42 -7.81 33.26
CA SER A 153 26.62 -6.63 32.89
C SER A 153 25.78 -6.86 31.64
N VAL A 154 24.61 -6.21 31.55
CA VAL A 154 23.68 -6.33 30.42
C VAL A 154 24.36 -6.04 29.07
N ARG A 155 25.25 -5.03 29.02
CA ARG A 155 26.04 -4.70 27.82
C ARG A 155 27.05 -5.79 27.48
N GLY A 156 27.72 -6.36 28.48
CA GLY A 156 28.67 -7.46 28.29
C GLY A 156 28.00 -8.70 27.70
N VAL A 157 26.85 -9.08 28.25
CA VAL A 157 26.07 -10.23 27.77
C VAL A 157 25.52 -10.01 26.37
N ALA A 158 25.05 -8.79 26.06
CA ALA A 158 24.56 -8.44 24.73
C ALA A 158 25.63 -8.61 23.64
N LYS A 159 26.86 -8.14 23.92
CA LYS A 159 28.01 -8.31 23.03
C LYS A 159 28.40 -9.78 22.86
N LEU A 160 28.40 -10.54 23.95
CA LEU A 160 28.85 -11.93 23.97
C LEU A 160 27.87 -12.90 23.27
N VAL A 161 26.56 -12.66 23.38
CA VAL A 161 25.51 -13.49 22.76
C VAL A 161 25.08 -12.95 21.39
N ASN A 162 25.65 -11.82 20.95
CA ASN A 162 25.34 -11.11 19.71
C ASN A 162 23.83 -10.85 19.57
N VAL A 163 23.28 -10.10 20.54
CA VAL A 163 21.89 -9.66 20.60
C VAL A 163 21.82 -8.22 21.09
N SER A 164 20.68 -7.53 20.89
CA SER A 164 20.51 -6.18 21.41
C SER A 164 20.46 -6.18 22.95
N THR A 165 20.93 -5.09 23.56
CA THR A 165 20.78 -4.87 25.00
C THR A 165 19.31 -4.91 25.44
N GLY A 166 18.38 -4.48 24.58
CA GLY A 166 16.94 -4.59 24.82
C GLY A 166 16.45 -6.04 24.95
N SER A 167 16.96 -6.97 24.14
CA SER A 167 16.65 -8.40 24.27
C SER A 167 17.17 -8.98 25.59
N VAL A 168 18.39 -8.62 26.00
CA VAL A 168 18.98 -9.05 27.28
C VAL A 168 18.19 -8.49 28.47
N SER A 169 17.84 -7.21 28.45
CA SER A 169 17.03 -6.57 29.49
C SER A 169 15.62 -7.16 29.60
N LYS A 170 15.03 -7.62 28.48
CA LYS A 170 13.74 -8.32 28.49
C LYS A 170 13.85 -9.67 29.20
N VAL A 171 14.91 -10.44 28.92
CA VAL A 171 15.19 -11.71 29.62
C VAL A 171 15.47 -11.48 31.11
N LYS A 172 16.27 -10.47 31.46
CA LYS A 172 16.57 -10.11 32.86
C LYS A 172 15.30 -9.78 33.65
N ARG A 173 14.38 -8.99 33.07
CA ARG A 173 13.08 -8.67 33.70
C ARG A 173 12.20 -9.91 33.90
N ALA A 174 12.16 -10.81 32.90
CA ALA A 174 11.41 -12.06 33.01
C ALA A 174 11.96 -12.95 34.14
N MET A 175 13.29 -13.06 34.28
CA MET A 175 13.92 -13.80 35.39
C MET A 175 13.56 -13.23 36.76
N ALA A 176 13.53 -11.90 36.91
CA ALA A 176 13.15 -11.27 38.17
C ALA A 176 11.67 -11.55 38.55
N MET A 177 10.76 -11.54 37.56
CA MET A 177 9.36 -11.90 37.78
C MET A 177 9.16 -13.37 38.14
N GLU A 178 9.97 -14.28 37.60
CA GLU A 178 9.95 -15.72 37.95
C GLU A 178 10.39 -15.98 39.40
N MET A 179 11.25 -15.13 39.98
CA MET A 179 11.74 -15.25 41.36
C MET A 179 10.81 -14.62 42.43
N THR A 180 9.83 -13.83 42.01
CA THR A 180 8.89 -13.13 42.91
C THR A 180 7.55 -13.86 43.04
N LYS A 181 7.38 -14.98 42.33
CA LYS A 181 6.26 -15.92 42.44
C LYS A 181 6.69 -17.13 43.27
#